data_AF-A0A8J8A2S6-F1
#
_entry.id   AF-A0A8J8A2S6-F1
#
_cell.length_a   1.000
_cell.length_b   1.000
_cell.length_c   1.000
_cell.angle_alpha   90.00
_cell.angle_beta   90.00
_cell.angle_gamma   90.00
#
_symmetry.space_group_name_H-M   'P 1'
#
loop_
_entity.id
_entity.type
_entity.pdbx_description
1 polymer ?
#
loop_
_entity_poly.entity_id
_entity_poly.type
_entity_poly.pdbx_seq_one_letter_code
_entity_poly.pdbx_strand_id
1 'polypeptide(L)'
;MILRKGLALLIGILFIISPITRVHAAGVNIKLVIIVSDNEADRAIAENVAEILGAQVVVSPWGTYDPAASAEILTINPDRIIIIGGSVAVPEEYTQDFEEFGIPYERWYGETRYETNLAVIKMLKEEFPEAFSQITSVVIVNGRDVLAIENYQSMREYFPNEFEGIPILILTDEGKIQTTLDVLNEFNRITEVRYMATYASSFSRTPLFPINKETIDLWLKKRFGTDYFSSESMSMPSTTRTYQVLVDVQNKTHRAETLLDGLEIPDARKKLDDAKKLMTLAWEAYNEGDYTKAYELAMMANFNADFVISRAYREMNTIYQGSAKLQMTRELFRLQVMVEVLKKKGYNVSNLEALLSQAREALDRGDYSALLNDLIPQIKNEIAQLTVKRPIPGMPEGRDRGRP
;
A
#
# COMPACT_ATOMS: atom_id res chain seq x y z
N MET A 1 24.93 -18.70 -38.02
CA MET A 1 26.10 -18.06 -37.36
C MET A 1 25.99 -16.56 -37.57
N ILE A 2 26.30 -15.77 -36.54
CA ILE A 2 26.25 -14.30 -36.42
C ILE A 2 25.02 -13.77 -35.67
N LEU A 3 25.20 -13.84 -34.36
CA LEU A 3 24.62 -13.09 -33.26
C LEU A 3 24.76 -11.56 -33.48
N ARG A 4 23.69 -10.79 -33.30
CA ARG A 4 23.75 -9.34 -32.97
C ARG A 4 22.68 -9.07 -31.91
N LYS A 5 23.03 -9.32 -30.64
CA LYS A 5 23.33 -8.31 -29.60
C LYS A 5 22.15 -7.36 -29.36
N GLY A 6 21.43 -7.66 -28.28
CA GLY A 6 20.37 -6.84 -27.71
C GLY A 6 20.90 -5.50 -27.22
N LEU A 7 20.09 -4.48 -27.45
CA LEU A 7 20.27 -3.14 -26.92
C LEU A 7 19.60 -3.10 -25.55
N ALA A 8 20.38 -3.23 -24.47
CA ALA A 8 19.92 -2.95 -23.13
C ALA A 8 19.82 -1.42 -22.98
N LEU A 9 18.59 -0.89 -23.03
CA LEU A 9 18.33 0.51 -22.75
C LEU A 9 18.28 0.68 -21.22
N LEU A 10 19.42 1.05 -20.62
CA LEU A 10 19.50 1.53 -19.25
C LEU A 10 18.78 2.89 -19.18
N ILE A 11 17.50 2.88 -18.84
CA ILE A 11 16.77 4.09 -18.43
C ILE A 11 17.20 4.38 -16.99
N GLY A 12 18.24 5.18 -16.84
CA GLY A 12 18.53 5.84 -15.57
C GLY A 12 17.43 6.86 -15.30
N ILE A 13 16.55 6.57 -14.33
CA ILE A 13 15.58 7.53 -13.82
C ILE A 13 16.37 8.60 -13.06
N LEU A 14 16.60 9.73 -13.72
CA LEU A 14 17.13 10.93 -13.11
C LEU A 14 15.98 11.59 -12.35
N PHE A 15 15.94 11.46 -11.02
CA PHE A 15 15.03 12.22 -10.18
C PHE A 15 15.42 13.71 -10.26
N ILE A 16 14.72 14.48 -11.10
CA ILE A 16 14.75 15.94 -11.05
C ILE A 16 13.91 16.33 -9.85
N ILE A 17 14.57 16.69 -8.75
CA ILE A 17 13.91 17.25 -7.57
C ILE A 17 13.45 18.67 -7.96
N SER A 18 12.20 18.79 -8.38
CA SER A 18 11.53 20.10 -8.49
C SER A 18 11.29 20.64 -7.07
N PRO A 19 11.49 21.94 -6.80
CA PRO A 19 11.19 22.51 -5.49
C PRO A 19 9.67 22.60 -5.33
N ILE A 20 9.04 21.52 -4.85
CA ILE A 20 7.66 21.57 -4.36
C ILE A 20 7.67 22.49 -3.15
N THR A 21 6.75 23.45 -3.12
CA THR A 21 6.45 24.26 -1.93
C THR A 21 5.94 23.32 -0.84
N ARG A 22 6.87 22.81 -0.01
CA ARG A 22 6.55 21.99 1.15
C ARG A 22 5.84 22.86 2.18
N VAL A 23 4.54 22.65 2.36
CA VAL A 23 3.82 23.18 3.52
C VAL A 23 4.35 22.43 4.74
N HIS A 24 5.26 23.06 5.48
CA HIS A 24 5.65 22.57 6.80
C HIS A 24 4.52 22.92 7.75
N ALA A 25 3.88 21.91 8.33
CA ALA A 25 3.16 22.09 9.59
C ALA A 25 4.18 22.64 10.61
N ALA A 26 3.94 23.86 11.09
CA ALA A 26 4.81 24.50 12.06
C ALA A 26 4.61 23.82 13.42
N GLY A 27 5.59 23.00 13.84
CA GLY A 27 5.67 22.49 15.21
C GLY A 27 6.06 21.02 15.28
N VAL A 28 7.31 20.76 15.67
CA VAL A 28 7.97 19.43 15.79
C VAL A 28 8.13 18.72 14.44
N ASN A 29 9.38 18.54 14.01
CA ASN A 29 9.71 17.74 12.82
C ASN A 29 9.57 16.25 13.16
N ILE A 30 8.32 15.77 13.29
CA ILE A 30 8.01 14.36 13.51
C ILE A 30 8.26 13.63 12.19
N LYS A 31 9.18 12.66 12.20
CA LYS A 31 9.43 11.80 11.05
C LYS A 31 8.35 10.73 10.97
N LEU A 32 7.30 11.03 10.21
CA LEU A 32 6.20 10.12 9.92
C LEU A 32 6.52 9.21 8.73
N VAL A 33 6.19 7.94 8.88
CA VAL A 33 6.13 6.98 7.77
C VAL A 33 4.72 6.42 7.69
N ILE A 34 4.16 6.39 6.49
CA ILE A 34 2.90 5.69 6.19
C ILE A 34 3.25 4.38 5.49
N ILE A 35 2.85 3.24 6.05
CA ILE A 35 2.88 1.96 5.34
C ILE A 35 1.49 1.63 4.81
N VAL A 36 1.44 1.22 3.55
CA VAL A 36 0.22 0.84 2.84
C VAL A 36 0.51 -0.34 1.92
N SER A 37 -0.53 -1.03 1.49
CA SER A 37 -0.41 -2.06 0.45
C SER A 37 -0.35 -1.48 -0.97
N ASP A 38 -0.01 -2.31 -1.95
CA ASP A 38 -0.10 -2.02 -3.38
C ASP A 38 -1.55 -2.01 -3.91
N ASN A 39 -2.56 -2.05 -3.03
CA ASN A 39 -3.95 -1.79 -3.41
C ASN A 39 -4.12 -0.35 -3.90
N GLU A 40 -4.73 -0.20 -5.06
CA GLU A 40 -4.76 1.04 -5.83
C GLU A 40 -5.50 2.16 -5.05
N ALA A 41 -6.60 1.81 -4.38
CA ALA A 41 -7.42 2.76 -3.64
C ALA A 41 -6.76 3.19 -2.32
N ASP A 42 -6.32 2.21 -1.50
CA ASP A 42 -5.68 2.51 -0.21
C ASP A 42 -4.35 3.24 -0.43
N ARG A 43 -3.57 2.87 -1.44
CA ARG A 43 -2.32 3.54 -1.82
C ARG A 43 -2.57 5.00 -2.21
N ALA A 44 -3.56 5.27 -3.05
CA ALA A 44 -3.87 6.65 -3.45
C ALA A 44 -4.29 7.52 -2.24
N ILE A 45 -5.05 6.95 -1.30
CA ILE A 45 -5.39 7.61 -0.03
C ILE A 45 -4.11 7.87 0.78
N ALA A 46 -3.24 6.88 0.92
CA ALA A 46 -2.00 7.00 1.69
C ALA A 46 -1.04 8.04 1.10
N GLU A 47 -0.83 8.04 -0.22
CA GLU A 47 -0.03 9.05 -0.92
C GLU A 47 -0.65 10.45 -0.80
N ASN A 48 -1.98 10.54 -0.78
CA ASN A 48 -2.67 11.80 -0.57
C ASN A 48 -2.44 12.38 0.83
N VAL A 49 -2.62 11.57 1.86
CA VAL A 49 -2.38 11.97 3.24
C VAL A 49 -0.90 12.22 3.50
N ALA A 50 -0.01 11.41 2.92
CA ALA A 50 1.43 11.59 3.08
C ALA A 50 1.90 12.95 2.54
N GLU A 51 1.37 13.41 1.41
CA GLU A 51 1.70 14.75 0.89
C GLU A 51 1.23 15.85 1.85
N ILE A 52 0.01 15.73 2.38
CA ILE A 52 -0.57 16.70 3.34
C ILE A 52 0.27 16.77 4.63
N LEU A 53 0.76 15.62 5.11
CA LEU A 53 1.51 15.52 6.36
C LEU A 53 3.04 15.65 6.18
N GLY A 54 3.54 15.67 4.94
CA GLY A 54 4.97 15.57 4.65
C GLY A 54 5.61 14.23 5.05
N ALA A 55 4.82 13.15 5.09
CA ALA A 55 5.27 11.82 5.48
C ALA A 55 5.90 11.05 4.30
N GLN A 56 6.73 10.04 4.60
CA GLN A 56 7.22 9.10 3.58
C GLN A 56 6.26 7.91 3.45
N VAL A 57 6.00 7.45 2.23
CA VAL A 57 5.18 6.24 1.99
C VAL A 57 6.07 5.05 1.72
N VAL A 58 5.81 3.94 2.41
CA VAL A 58 6.36 2.61 2.09
C VAL A 58 5.22 1.73 1.61
N VAL A 59 5.38 1.16 0.42
CA VAL A 59 4.37 0.31 -0.23
C VAL A 59 4.77 -1.15 -0.08
N SER A 60 3.84 -1.97 0.37
CA SER A 60 3.99 -3.42 0.54
C SER A 60 3.07 -4.19 -0.41
N PRO A 61 3.39 -5.45 -0.76
CA PRO A 61 2.45 -6.31 -1.48
C PRO A 61 1.13 -6.49 -0.72
N TRP A 62 -0.02 -6.30 -1.39
CA TRP A 62 -1.32 -6.51 -0.78
C TRP A 62 -1.49 -7.94 -0.26
N GLY A 63 -1.85 -8.03 1.01
CA GLY A 63 -2.17 -9.28 1.70
C GLY A 63 -1.00 -10.23 1.85
N THR A 64 0.24 -9.77 1.71
CA THR A 64 1.44 -10.59 1.93
C THR A 64 2.49 -9.77 2.68
N TYR A 65 3.10 -10.40 3.68
CA TYR A 65 4.20 -9.79 4.41
C TYR A 65 5.50 -9.83 3.59
N ASP A 66 6.14 -8.68 3.47
CA ASP A 66 7.44 -8.49 2.84
C ASP A 66 8.42 -7.89 3.88
N PRO A 67 9.37 -8.69 4.40
CA PRO A 67 10.38 -8.21 5.34
C PRO A 67 11.22 -7.04 4.82
N ALA A 68 11.33 -6.88 3.50
CA ALA A 68 12.09 -5.79 2.91
C ALA A 68 11.45 -4.43 3.23
N ALA A 69 10.12 -4.34 3.23
CA ALA A 69 9.41 -3.11 3.59
C ALA A 69 9.66 -2.72 5.05
N SER A 70 9.63 -3.68 5.98
CA SER A 70 10.00 -3.42 7.39
C SER A 70 11.43 -2.92 7.50
N ALA A 71 12.38 -3.56 6.82
CA ALA A 71 13.78 -3.12 6.84
C ALA A 71 13.95 -1.70 6.27
N GLU A 72 13.25 -1.35 5.19
CA GLU A 72 13.24 0.01 4.67
C GLU A 72 12.76 1.02 5.72
N ILE A 73 11.65 0.72 6.41
CA ILE A 73 11.11 1.55 7.49
C ILE A 73 12.13 1.71 8.62
N LEU A 74 12.80 0.63 9.04
CA LEU A 74 13.84 0.70 10.06
C LEU A 74 14.99 1.63 9.64
N THR A 75 15.42 1.59 8.37
CA THR A 75 16.46 2.50 7.87
C THR A 75 16.02 3.96 7.80
N ILE A 76 14.72 4.22 7.65
CA ILE A 76 14.16 5.57 7.74
C ILE A 76 14.26 6.07 9.19
N ASN A 77 14.17 5.18 10.19
CA ASN A 77 14.13 5.50 11.62
C ASN A 77 13.02 6.53 11.95
N PRO A 78 11.73 6.17 11.74
CA PRO A 78 10.62 7.08 11.99
C PRO A 78 10.35 7.27 13.48
N ASP A 79 9.76 8.41 13.81
CA ASP A 79 9.23 8.68 15.15
C ASP A 79 7.91 7.92 15.38
N ARG A 80 7.09 7.83 14.33
CA ARG A 80 5.81 7.10 14.34
C ARG A 80 5.50 6.54 12.95
N ILE A 81 4.84 5.39 12.94
CA ILE A 81 4.29 4.76 11.73
C ILE A 81 2.77 4.88 11.72
N ILE A 82 2.20 5.22 10.57
CA ILE A 82 0.77 5.11 10.31
C ILE A 82 0.56 3.97 9.32
N ILE A 83 -0.29 3.02 9.65
CA ILE A 83 -0.66 1.91 8.77
C ILE A 83 -2.02 2.25 8.15
N ILE A 84 -2.08 2.37 6.84
CA ILE A 84 -3.35 2.54 6.12
C ILE A 84 -3.76 1.19 5.51
N GLY A 85 -4.93 0.72 5.93
CA GLY A 85 -5.48 -0.57 5.52
C GLY A 85 -5.52 -1.61 6.65
N GLY A 86 -6.52 -2.48 6.59
CA GLY A 86 -6.72 -3.54 7.58
C GLY A 86 -5.66 -4.64 7.49
N SER A 87 -5.68 -5.57 8.45
CA SER A 87 -4.73 -6.69 8.53
C SER A 87 -4.79 -7.67 7.35
N VAL A 88 -5.87 -7.64 6.56
CA VAL A 88 -5.95 -8.38 5.30
C VAL A 88 -5.11 -7.73 4.20
N ALA A 89 -5.00 -6.40 4.19
CA ALA A 89 -4.24 -5.66 3.17
C ALA A 89 -2.78 -5.47 3.59
N VAL A 90 -2.55 -5.12 4.85
CA VAL A 90 -1.22 -4.94 5.48
C VAL A 90 -1.13 -5.89 6.69
N PRO A 91 -0.60 -7.11 6.51
CA PRO A 91 -0.57 -8.16 7.54
C PRO A 91 0.02 -7.75 8.90
N GLU A 92 -0.38 -8.45 9.98
CA GLU A 92 0.04 -8.15 11.37
C GLU A 92 1.52 -8.44 11.63
N GLU A 93 2.20 -9.12 10.73
CA GLU A 93 3.64 -9.32 10.84
C GLU A 93 4.42 -8.00 10.75
N TYR A 94 3.87 -6.97 10.09
CA TYR A 94 4.45 -5.62 10.13
C TYR A 94 4.34 -4.97 11.52
N THR A 95 3.20 -5.11 12.19
CA THR A 95 3.01 -4.54 13.54
C THR A 95 3.88 -5.27 14.57
N GLN A 96 4.04 -6.58 14.43
CA GLN A 96 4.98 -7.37 15.22
C GLN A 96 6.42 -6.85 15.08
N ASP A 97 6.88 -6.53 13.86
CA ASP A 97 8.20 -5.91 13.67
C ASP A 97 8.29 -4.56 14.39
N PHE A 98 7.28 -3.69 14.25
CA PHE A 98 7.32 -2.36 14.87
C PHE A 98 7.34 -2.44 16.39
N GLU A 99 6.60 -3.37 17.01
CA GLU A 99 6.66 -3.65 18.44
C GLU A 99 8.04 -4.17 18.85
N GLU A 100 8.58 -5.12 18.09
CA GLU A 100 9.87 -5.74 18.33
C GLU A 100 11.02 -4.72 18.29
N PHE A 101 10.96 -3.75 17.36
CA PHE A 101 11.96 -2.68 17.23
C PHE A 101 11.62 -1.40 18.00
N GLY A 102 10.53 -1.39 18.79
CA GLY A 102 10.15 -0.25 19.63
C GLY A 102 9.77 1.00 18.83
N ILE A 103 9.10 0.83 17.69
CA ILE A 103 8.55 1.93 16.89
C ILE A 103 7.06 2.08 17.17
N PRO A 104 6.61 3.25 17.70
CA PRO A 104 5.19 3.54 17.84
C PRO A 104 4.49 3.47 16.49
N TYR A 105 3.33 2.81 16.45
CA TYR A 105 2.49 2.76 15.27
C TYR A 105 1.02 2.92 15.60
N GLU A 106 0.23 3.30 14.62
CA GLU A 106 -1.22 3.24 14.66
C GLU A 106 -1.76 2.73 13.32
N ARG A 107 -2.92 2.07 13.34
CA ARG A 107 -3.58 1.57 12.13
C ARG A 107 -4.89 2.32 11.86
N TRP A 108 -4.98 3.00 10.73
CA TRP A 108 -6.17 3.68 10.24
C TRP A 108 -6.85 2.81 9.18
N TYR A 109 -7.97 2.16 9.53
CA TYR A 109 -8.61 1.18 8.65
C TYR A 109 -10.09 0.98 8.93
N GLY A 110 -10.77 0.35 7.96
CA GLY A 110 -12.09 -0.26 8.10
C GLY A 110 -12.15 -1.63 7.40
N GLU A 111 -13.33 -2.26 7.35
CA GLU A 111 -13.48 -3.58 6.72
C GLU A 111 -13.41 -3.49 5.18
N THR A 112 -13.74 -2.32 4.63
CA THR A 112 -13.69 -2.05 3.19
C THR A 112 -12.85 -0.82 2.87
N ARG A 113 -12.45 -0.65 1.59
CA ARG A 113 -11.73 0.56 1.13
C ARG A 113 -12.46 1.87 1.41
N TYR A 114 -13.80 1.84 1.42
CA TYR A 114 -14.64 3.00 1.73
C TYR A 114 -14.62 3.35 3.21
N GLU A 115 -14.65 2.33 4.08
CA GLU A 115 -14.53 2.53 5.53
C GLU A 115 -13.10 2.88 5.93
N THR A 116 -12.09 2.37 5.23
CA THR A 116 -10.70 2.80 5.37
C THR A 116 -10.56 4.27 4.98
N ASN A 117 -11.16 4.71 3.86
CA ASN A 117 -11.22 6.12 3.49
C ASN A 117 -11.87 6.98 4.59
N LEU A 118 -13.02 6.55 5.15
CA LEU A 118 -13.65 7.23 6.28
C LEU A 118 -12.76 7.29 7.53
N ALA A 119 -12.14 6.17 7.91
CA ALA A 119 -11.24 6.11 9.06
C ALA A 119 -10.05 7.06 8.88
N VAL A 120 -9.43 7.07 7.70
CA VAL A 120 -8.31 7.97 7.39
C VAL A 120 -8.73 9.44 7.48
N ILE A 121 -9.88 9.82 6.93
CA ILE A 121 -10.37 11.21 7.02
C ILE A 121 -10.65 11.62 8.46
N LYS A 122 -11.26 10.74 9.26
CA LYS A 122 -11.51 11.00 10.68
C LYS A 122 -10.23 11.16 11.48
N MET A 123 -9.28 10.24 11.33
CA MET A 123 -8.01 10.28 12.04
C MET A 123 -7.15 11.48 11.60
N LEU A 124 -7.15 11.82 10.30
CA LEU A 124 -6.46 13.02 9.81
C LEU A 124 -7.00 14.30 10.48
N LYS A 125 -8.32 14.41 10.63
CA LYS A 125 -8.97 15.53 11.32
C LYS A 125 -8.67 15.56 12.82
N GLU A 126 -8.68 14.40 13.48
CA GLU A 126 -8.46 14.27 14.92
C GLU A 126 -7.01 14.52 15.30
N GLU A 127 -6.06 13.89 14.61
CA GLU A 127 -4.64 13.96 14.95
C GLU A 127 -3.91 15.16 14.34
N PHE A 128 -4.37 15.67 13.19
CA PHE A 128 -3.74 16.77 12.47
C PHE A 128 -4.75 17.86 12.08
N PRO A 129 -5.46 18.46 13.04
CA PRO A 129 -6.56 19.40 12.77
C PRO A 129 -6.11 20.63 11.95
N GLU A 130 -4.89 21.13 12.15
CA GLU A 130 -4.35 22.24 11.36
C GLU A 130 -4.18 21.85 9.89
N ALA A 131 -3.60 20.67 9.61
CA ALA A 131 -3.44 20.18 8.24
C ALA A 131 -4.80 19.90 7.60
N PHE A 132 -5.71 19.26 8.34
CA PHE A 132 -7.06 18.99 7.89
C PHE A 132 -7.84 20.26 7.53
N SER A 133 -7.69 21.34 8.32
CA SER A 133 -8.38 22.61 8.08
C SER A 133 -8.03 23.30 6.75
N GLN A 134 -6.90 22.94 6.15
CA GLN A 134 -6.45 23.47 4.85
C GLN A 134 -7.03 22.71 3.65
N ILE A 135 -7.65 21.56 3.89
CA ILE A 135 -8.31 20.77 2.85
C ILE A 135 -9.64 21.44 2.51
N THR A 136 -9.73 21.99 1.29
CA THR A 136 -10.95 22.64 0.80
C THR A 136 -11.42 22.10 -0.54
N SER A 137 -10.61 21.28 -1.22
CA SER A 137 -10.98 20.61 -2.46
C SER A 137 -11.22 19.11 -2.20
N VAL A 138 -12.35 18.60 -2.66
CA VAL A 138 -12.72 17.19 -2.50
C VAL A 138 -12.84 16.55 -3.87
N VAL A 139 -12.11 15.45 -4.07
CA VAL A 139 -12.19 14.65 -5.29
C VAL A 139 -12.92 13.35 -5.00
N ILE A 140 -14.03 13.11 -5.70
CA ILE A 140 -14.88 11.93 -5.50
C ILE A 140 -14.68 10.97 -6.67
N VAL A 141 -14.27 9.74 -6.35
CA VAL A 141 -13.99 8.69 -7.34
C VAL A 141 -14.63 7.38 -6.91
N ASN A 142 -15.07 6.54 -7.86
CA ASN A 142 -15.46 5.20 -7.51
C ASN A 142 -14.23 4.40 -7.02
N GLY A 143 -14.33 3.77 -5.85
CA GLY A 143 -13.20 3.06 -5.24
C GLY A 143 -12.63 1.90 -6.06
N ARG A 144 -13.32 1.43 -7.10
CA ARG A 144 -12.86 0.37 -8.03
C ARG A 144 -12.36 0.92 -9.37
N ASP A 145 -12.50 2.21 -9.61
CA ASP A 145 -12.11 2.83 -10.87
C ASP A 145 -10.64 3.25 -10.84
N VAL A 146 -9.75 2.28 -11.07
CA VAL A 146 -8.29 2.47 -11.03
C VAL A 146 -7.83 3.60 -11.95
N LEU A 147 -8.36 3.70 -13.16
CA LEU A 147 -7.98 4.76 -14.10
C LEU A 147 -8.37 6.16 -13.61
N ALA A 148 -9.52 6.30 -12.93
CA ALA A 148 -9.92 7.58 -12.36
C ALA A 148 -9.08 7.94 -11.11
N ILE A 149 -8.70 6.95 -10.31
CA ILE A 149 -7.79 7.11 -9.17
C ILE A 149 -6.38 7.54 -9.66
N GLU A 150 -5.84 6.86 -10.67
CA GLU A 150 -4.56 7.22 -11.31
C GLU A 150 -4.61 8.62 -11.93
N ASN A 151 -5.75 8.98 -12.54
CA ASN A 151 -5.93 10.32 -13.09
C ASN A 151 -5.87 11.39 -11.99
N TYR A 152 -6.49 11.14 -10.84
CA TYR A 152 -6.40 12.01 -9.68
C TYR A 152 -4.95 12.14 -9.17
N GLN A 153 -4.24 11.03 -9.01
CA GLN A 153 -2.83 11.02 -8.59
C GLN A 153 -1.97 11.83 -9.58
N SER A 154 -2.14 11.60 -10.87
CA SER A 154 -1.43 12.34 -11.92
C SER A 154 -1.75 13.84 -11.89
N MET A 155 -3.02 14.22 -11.72
CA MET A 155 -3.40 15.63 -11.63
C MET A 155 -2.78 16.31 -10.42
N ARG A 156 -2.72 15.64 -9.28
CA ARG A 156 -2.06 16.18 -8.08
C ARG A 156 -0.56 16.34 -8.26
N GLU A 157 0.10 15.36 -8.85
CA GLU A 157 1.56 15.38 -9.02
C GLU A 157 1.98 16.43 -10.05
N TYR A 158 1.31 16.47 -11.21
CA TYR A 158 1.76 17.29 -12.35
C TYR A 158 1.02 18.62 -12.50
N PHE A 159 -0.18 18.73 -11.94
CA PHE A 159 -1.05 19.91 -12.08
C PHE A 159 -1.68 20.35 -10.74
N PRO A 160 -0.89 20.50 -9.65
CA PRO A 160 -1.43 20.81 -8.33
C PRO A 160 -2.21 22.15 -8.27
N ASN A 161 -1.90 23.08 -9.17
CA ASN A 161 -2.57 24.40 -9.25
C ASN A 161 -3.94 24.36 -9.95
N GLU A 162 -4.36 23.22 -10.50
CA GLU A 162 -5.70 23.05 -11.11
C GLU A 162 -6.79 22.78 -10.05
N PHE A 163 -6.39 22.57 -8.78
CA PHE A 163 -7.29 22.49 -7.64
C PHE A 163 -7.36 23.86 -6.95
N GLU A 164 -8.54 24.27 -6.52
CA GLU A 164 -8.76 25.57 -5.84
C GLU A 164 -8.22 25.61 -4.40
N GLY A 165 -7.85 24.45 -3.86
CA GLY A 165 -7.19 24.30 -2.57
C GLY A 165 -6.57 22.93 -2.43
N ILE A 166 -6.16 22.55 -1.22
CA ILE A 166 -5.53 21.24 -0.98
C ILE A 166 -6.58 20.15 -1.24
N PRO A 167 -6.36 19.25 -2.21
CA PRO A 167 -7.34 18.22 -2.57
C PRO A 167 -7.22 16.99 -1.68
N ILE A 168 -8.36 16.39 -1.34
CA ILE A 168 -8.45 15.08 -0.68
C ILE A 168 -9.32 14.09 -1.47
N LEU A 169 -8.90 12.83 -1.54
CA LEU A 169 -9.63 11.76 -2.20
C LEU A 169 -10.73 11.19 -1.30
N ILE A 170 -11.95 11.14 -1.82
CA ILE A 170 -13.09 10.47 -1.22
C ILE A 170 -13.56 9.36 -2.16
N LEU A 171 -13.74 8.16 -1.59
CA LEU A 171 -14.20 7.00 -2.34
C LEU A 171 -15.72 6.84 -2.26
N THR A 172 -16.30 6.39 -3.36
CA THR A 172 -17.71 6.01 -3.44
C THR A 172 -17.91 4.71 -4.20
N ASP A 173 -19.07 4.08 -4.04
CA ASP A 173 -19.50 2.91 -4.83
C ASP A 173 -21.00 2.71 -4.70
N GLU A 174 -21.56 1.86 -5.56
CA GLU A 174 -22.91 1.37 -5.38
C GLU A 174 -23.04 0.68 -4.01
N GLY A 175 -24.06 1.05 -3.24
CA GLY A 175 -24.28 0.54 -1.88
C GLY A 175 -23.37 1.11 -0.80
N LYS A 176 -22.46 2.04 -1.12
CA LYS A 176 -21.54 2.70 -0.16
C LYS A 176 -21.79 4.19 0.02
N ILE A 177 -22.91 4.69 -0.49
CA ILE A 177 -23.30 6.10 -0.43
C ILE A 177 -23.32 6.66 1.00
N GLN A 178 -23.86 5.93 1.99
CA GLN A 178 -23.91 6.43 3.36
C GLN A 178 -22.50 6.65 3.92
N THR A 179 -21.58 5.71 3.68
CA THR A 179 -20.17 5.85 4.06
C THR A 179 -19.54 7.07 3.37
N THR A 180 -19.80 7.30 2.08
CA THR A 180 -19.33 8.51 1.36
C THR A 180 -19.87 9.79 2.00
N LEU A 181 -21.16 9.82 2.37
CA LEU A 181 -21.76 10.97 3.04
C LEU A 181 -21.21 11.19 4.44
N ASP A 182 -20.88 10.13 5.17
CA ASP A 182 -20.22 10.22 6.47
C ASP A 182 -18.82 10.82 6.35
N VAL A 183 -18.06 10.49 5.28
CA VAL A 183 -16.76 11.11 4.98
C VAL A 183 -16.96 12.60 4.74
N LEU A 184 -17.89 12.96 3.86
CA LEU A 184 -18.18 14.36 3.55
C LEU A 184 -18.65 15.13 4.79
N ASN A 185 -19.32 14.45 5.72
CA ASN A 185 -19.78 15.05 6.98
C ASN A 185 -18.62 15.54 7.86
N GLU A 186 -17.40 15.03 7.68
CA GLU A 186 -16.24 15.48 8.45
C GLU A 186 -15.76 16.88 8.10
N PHE A 187 -16.09 17.38 6.91
CA PHE A 187 -15.68 18.70 6.43
C PHE A 187 -16.64 19.79 6.89
N ASN A 188 -16.09 20.87 7.46
CA ASN A 188 -16.85 22.07 7.82
C ASN A 188 -16.94 23.06 6.66
N ARG A 189 -16.02 22.99 5.71
CA ARG A 189 -15.96 23.84 4.52
C ARG A 189 -15.43 23.03 3.35
N ILE A 190 -16.05 23.20 2.19
CA ILE A 190 -15.59 22.69 0.90
C ILE A 190 -15.78 23.85 -0.09
N THR A 191 -14.77 24.12 -0.93
CA THR A 191 -14.83 25.15 -1.99
C THR A 191 -14.93 24.52 -3.37
N GLU A 192 -14.39 23.30 -3.54
CA GLU A 192 -14.43 22.54 -4.79
C GLU A 192 -14.87 21.11 -4.51
N VAL A 193 -15.78 20.61 -5.34
CA VAL A 193 -16.07 19.18 -5.47
C VAL A 193 -15.82 18.76 -6.91
N ARG A 194 -14.93 17.80 -7.11
CA ARG A 194 -14.60 17.26 -8.43
C ARG A 194 -14.92 15.78 -8.50
N TYR A 195 -15.84 15.41 -9.36
CA TYR A 195 -16.09 14.00 -9.68
C TYR A 195 -15.10 13.57 -10.75
N MET A 196 -14.36 12.48 -10.52
CA MET A 196 -13.56 11.86 -11.58
C MET A 196 -14.06 10.45 -11.83
N ALA A 197 -14.28 10.12 -13.10
CA ALA A 197 -14.77 8.81 -13.49
C ALA A 197 -14.26 8.41 -14.87
N THR A 198 -14.16 7.10 -15.08
CA THR A 198 -13.81 6.50 -16.37
C THR A 198 -15.07 6.20 -17.17
N TYR A 199 -15.06 6.58 -18.43
CA TYR A 199 -16.16 6.41 -19.38
C TYR A 199 -15.72 5.54 -20.56
N ALA A 200 -16.67 4.79 -21.12
CA ALA A 200 -16.43 3.99 -22.34
C ALA A 200 -16.04 4.84 -23.55
N SER A 201 -16.57 6.07 -23.64
CA SER A 201 -16.26 7.05 -24.69
C SER A 201 -16.70 8.47 -24.27
N SER A 202 -16.28 9.48 -25.02
CA SER A 202 -16.68 10.88 -24.82
C SER A 202 -18.19 11.15 -24.99
N PHE A 203 -18.92 10.22 -25.61
CA PHE A 203 -20.38 10.32 -25.79
C PHE A 203 -21.15 9.50 -24.75
N SER A 204 -20.46 8.71 -23.93
CA SER A 204 -21.10 7.94 -22.88
C SER A 204 -21.68 8.86 -21.82
N ARG A 205 -22.94 8.61 -21.44
CA ARG A 205 -23.62 9.35 -20.38
C ARG A 205 -23.44 8.72 -19.00
N THR A 206 -22.93 7.49 -18.97
CA THR A 206 -22.76 6.70 -17.75
C THR A 206 -21.30 6.30 -17.59
N PRO A 207 -20.72 6.50 -16.40
CA PRO A 207 -19.38 6.00 -16.11
C PRO A 207 -19.38 4.47 -16.05
N LEU A 208 -18.23 3.85 -16.28
CA LEU A 208 -18.04 2.40 -16.14
C LEU A 208 -18.27 1.95 -14.70
N PHE A 209 -17.99 2.83 -13.74
CA PHE A 209 -18.22 2.62 -12.32
C PHE A 209 -19.11 3.73 -11.73
N PRO A 210 -20.17 3.41 -10.98
CA PRO A 210 -21.13 4.40 -10.49
C PRO A 210 -20.51 5.33 -9.44
N ILE A 211 -20.77 6.64 -9.55
CA ILE A 211 -20.21 7.68 -8.65
C ILE A 211 -21.25 8.37 -7.76
N ASN A 212 -22.51 7.92 -7.76
CA ASN A 212 -23.61 8.44 -6.92
C ASN A 212 -23.81 9.98 -6.98
N LYS A 213 -23.45 10.61 -8.10
CA LYS A 213 -23.35 12.07 -8.24
C LYS A 213 -24.63 12.81 -7.85
N GLU A 214 -25.79 12.35 -8.31
CA GLU A 214 -27.07 13.02 -8.01
C GLU A 214 -27.35 13.09 -6.50
N THR A 215 -27.20 11.95 -5.80
CA THR A 215 -27.43 11.89 -4.35
C THR A 215 -26.42 12.74 -3.57
N ILE A 216 -25.15 12.70 -3.97
CA ILE A 216 -24.09 13.48 -3.32
C ILE A 216 -24.29 14.98 -3.57
N ASP A 217 -24.60 15.41 -4.79
CA ASP A 217 -24.85 16.82 -5.12
C ASP A 217 -26.06 17.38 -4.35
N LEU A 218 -27.14 16.60 -4.22
CA LEU A 218 -28.31 16.99 -3.41
C LEU A 218 -27.94 17.20 -1.94
N TRP A 219 -27.11 16.31 -1.38
CA TRP A 219 -26.64 16.42 0.00
C TRP A 219 -25.70 17.62 0.17
N LEU A 220 -24.74 17.80 -0.74
CA LEU A 220 -23.78 18.92 -0.71
C LEU A 220 -24.50 20.26 -0.82
N LYS A 221 -25.47 20.39 -1.74
CA LYS A 221 -26.29 21.60 -1.88
C LYS A 221 -27.08 21.90 -0.61
N LYS A 222 -27.61 20.89 0.06
CA LYS A 222 -28.33 21.07 1.34
C LYS A 222 -27.40 21.55 2.45
N ARG A 223 -26.14 21.11 2.46
CA ARG A 223 -25.18 21.40 3.54
C ARG A 223 -24.38 22.68 3.33
N PHE A 224 -23.85 22.89 2.13
CA PHE A 224 -22.92 23.96 1.78
C PHE A 224 -23.55 25.04 0.88
N GLY A 225 -24.82 24.89 0.47
CA GLY A 225 -25.51 25.89 -0.33
C GLY A 225 -24.80 26.18 -1.65
N THR A 226 -24.33 27.43 -1.80
CA THR A 226 -23.61 27.93 -2.98
C THR A 226 -22.13 28.21 -2.71
N ASP A 227 -21.60 27.78 -1.56
CA ASP A 227 -20.22 28.09 -1.13
C ASP A 227 -19.15 27.22 -1.82
N TYR A 228 -19.58 26.30 -2.67
CA TYR A 228 -18.72 25.40 -3.45
C TYR A 228 -19.17 25.38 -4.91
N PHE A 229 -18.26 25.01 -5.81
CA PHE A 229 -18.60 24.61 -7.17
C PHE A 229 -18.35 23.12 -7.36
N SER A 230 -19.10 22.53 -8.29
CA SER A 230 -19.03 21.12 -8.65
C SER A 230 -18.58 20.99 -10.09
N SER A 231 -17.59 20.13 -10.35
CA SER A 231 -17.09 19.84 -11.69
C SER A 231 -16.96 18.33 -11.91
N GLU A 232 -16.82 17.94 -13.17
CA GLU A 232 -16.63 16.55 -13.55
C GLU A 232 -15.47 16.42 -14.52
N SER A 233 -14.59 15.46 -14.26
CA SER A 233 -13.46 15.10 -15.09
C SER A 233 -13.67 13.68 -15.62
N MET A 234 -13.80 13.59 -16.93
CA MET A 234 -13.95 12.31 -17.62
C MET A 234 -12.58 11.78 -18.03
N SER A 235 -12.32 10.51 -17.75
CA SER A 235 -11.21 9.76 -18.32
C SER A 235 -11.73 8.62 -19.19
N MET A 236 -10.87 8.07 -20.05
CA MET A 236 -11.21 6.96 -20.93
C MET A 236 -10.08 5.92 -20.89
N PRO A 237 -10.40 4.62 -20.99
CA PRO A 237 -9.39 3.60 -21.23
C PRO A 237 -8.62 3.92 -22.50
N SER A 238 -7.28 3.93 -22.40
CA SER A 238 -6.37 4.25 -23.50
C SER A 238 -5.37 3.11 -23.68
N THR A 239 -4.73 3.04 -24.85
CA THR A 239 -3.76 1.99 -25.19
C THR A 239 -2.69 1.81 -24.11
N THR A 240 -2.09 2.90 -23.63
CA THR A 240 -1.00 2.87 -22.66
C THR A 240 -1.49 2.58 -21.25
N ARG A 241 -2.53 3.29 -20.78
CA ARG A 241 -3.03 3.09 -19.41
C ARG A 241 -3.67 1.72 -19.21
N THR A 242 -4.46 1.24 -20.17
CA THR A 242 -5.05 -0.10 -20.11
C THR A 242 -3.97 -1.19 -20.12
N TYR A 243 -2.88 -1.00 -20.87
CA TYR A 243 -1.75 -1.94 -20.86
C TYR A 243 -1.11 -2.04 -19.47
N GLN A 244 -0.90 -0.90 -18.79
CA GLN A 244 -0.34 -0.87 -17.44
C GLN A 244 -1.24 -1.63 -16.46
N VAL A 245 -2.55 -1.35 -16.46
CA VAL A 245 -3.52 -2.09 -15.64
C VAL A 245 -3.46 -3.60 -15.92
N LEU A 246 -3.40 -4.01 -17.19
CA LEU A 246 -3.29 -5.44 -17.55
C LEU A 246 -2.02 -6.09 -16.99
N VAL A 247 -0.88 -5.41 -17.08
CA VAL A 247 0.39 -5.91 -16.53
C VAL A 247 0.30 -6.05 -15.01
N ASP A 248 -0.23 -5.04 -14.32
CA ASP A 248 -0.32 -5.05 -12.86
C ASP A 248 -1.26 -6.16 -12.36
N VAL A 249 -2.43 -6.31 -12.99
CA VAL A 249 -3.37 -7.40 -12.66
C VAL A 249 -2.82 -8.77 -13.04
N GLN A 250 -2.06 -8.89 -14.13
CA GLN A 250 -1.38 -10.14 -14.51
C GLN A 250 -0.35 -10.54 -13.44
N ASN A 251 0.47 -9.59 -12.99
CA ASN A 251 1.47 -9.81 -11.95
C ASN A 251 0.80 -10.22 -10.63
N LYS A 252 -0.29 -9.54 -10.26
CA LYS A 252 -1.08 -9.89 -9.06
C LYS A 252 -1.71 -11.28 -9.17
N THR A 253 -2.23 -11.65 -10.35
CA THR A 253 -2.78 -12.99 -10.61
C THR A 253 -1.70 -14.07 -10.52
N HIS A 254 -0.48 -13.80 -10.99
CA HIS A 254 0.65 -14.72 -10.84
C HIS A 254 1.09 -14.86 -9.37
N ARG A 255 1.09 -13.77 -8.60
CA ARG A 255 1.32 -13.82 -7.13
C ARG A 255 0.26 -14.68 -6.44
N ALA A 256 -1.00 -14.52 -6.82
CA ALA A 256 -2.11 -15.32 -6.31
C ALA A 256 -1.92 -16.82 -6.59
N GLU A 257 -1.47 -17.17 -7.79
CA GLU A 257 -1.13 -18.55 -8.16
C GLU A 257 0.00 -19.12 -7.31
N THR A 258 1.11 -18.40 -7.20
CA THR A 258 2.28 -18.82 -6.42
C THR A 258 1.93 -19.04 -4.94
N LEU A 259 1.10 -18.17 -4.35
CA LEU A 259 0.66 -18.31 -2.96
C LEU A 259 -0.29 -19.50 -2.76
N LEU A 260 -1.11 -19.82 -3.75
CA LEU A 260 -2.05 -20.95 -3.68
C LEU A 260 -1.39 -22.30 -3.99
N ASP A 261 -0.18 -22.31 -4.54
CA ASP A 261 0.52 -23.54 -4.89
C ASP A 261 0.75 -24.41 -3.64
N GLY A 262 0.49 -25.71 -3.80
CA GLY A 262 0.51 -26.67 -2.68
C GLY A 262 -0.63 -26.54 -1.65
N LEU A 263 -1.55 -25.59 -1.77
CA LEU A 263 -2.70 -25.43 -0.86
C LEU A 263 -4.00 -26.05 -1.43
N GLU A 264 -4.76 -26.72 -0.55
CA GLU A 264 -6.06 -27.32 -0.88
C GLU A 264 -7.22 -26.41 -0.47
N ILE A 265 -7.42 -25.31 -1.21
CA ILE A 265 -8.49 -24.33 -0.96
C ILE A 265 -9.41 -24.27 -2.20
N PRO A 266 -10.50 -25.07 -2.26
CA PRO A 266 -11.29 -25.24 -3.49
C PRO A 266 -11.92 -23.96 -4.04
N ASP A 267 -12.43 -23.09 -3.17
CA ASP A 267 -13.04 -21.80 -3.56
C ASP A 267 -12.01 -20.81 -4.09
N ALA A 268 -10.82 -20.74 -3.48
CA ALA A 268 -9.70 -19.96 -3.99
C ALA A 268 -9.20 -20.50 -5.34
N ARG A 269 -9.12 -21.82 -5.52
CA ARG A 269 -8.72 -22.42 -6.80
C ARG A 269 -9.67 -22.06 -7.93
N LYS A 270 -10.98 -22.14 -7.67
CA LYS A 270 -12.00 -21.67 -8.64
C LYS A 270 -11.82 -20.19 -8.98
N LYS A 271 -11.57 -19.35 -7.98
CA LYS A 271 -11.36 -17.90 -8.19
C LYS A 271 -10.09 -17.59 -8.98
N LEU A 272 -9.03 -18.37 -8.77
CA LEU A 272 -7.80 -18.26 -9.56
C LEU A 272 -8.05 -18.62 -11.03
N ASP A 273 -8.79 -19.70 -11.29
CA ASP A 273 -9.15 -20.11 -12.66
C ASP A 273 -10.00 -19.04 -13.36
N ASP A 274 -10.98 -18.47 -12.64
CA ASP A 274 -11.79 -17.35 -13.13
C ASP A 274 -10.91 -16.13 -13.45
N ALA A 275 -9.96 -15.77 -12.58
CA ALA A 275 -9.03 -14.65 -12.80
C ALA A 275 -8.16 -14.85 -14.05
N LYS A 276 -7.57 -16.04 -14.23
CA LYS A 276 -6.75 -16.37 -15.41
C LYS A 276 -7.54 -16.33 -16.71
N LYS A 277 -8.79 -16.84 -16.69
CA LYS A 277 -9.69 -16.77 -17.83
C LYS A 277 -10.01 -15.32 -18.19
N LEU A 278 -10.36 -14.49 -17.20
CA LEU A 278 -10.64 -13.08 -17.40
C LEU A 278 -9.41 -12.34 -17.96
N MET A 279 -8.20 -12.63 -17.45
CA MET A 279 -6.97 -12.04 -17.98
C MET A 279 -6.71 -12.42 -19.44
N THR A 280 -6.98 -13.66 -19.83
CA THR A 280 -6.88 -14.09 -21.23
C THR A 280 -7.81 -13.25 -22.12
N LEU A 281 -9.09 -13.14 -21.74
CA LEU A 281 -10.08 -12.35 -22.46
C LEU A 281 -9.73 -10.85 -22.48
N ALA A 282 -9.13 -10.34 -21.40
CA ALA A 282 -8.73 -8.95 -21.29
C ALA A 282 -7.59 -8.61 -22.27
N TRP A 283 -6.59 -9.49 -22.38
CA TRP A 283 -5.51 -9.36 -23.37
C TRP A 283 -6.00 -9.52 -24.80
N GLU A 284 -6.95 -10.42 -25.06
CA GLU A 284 -7.60 -10.55 -26.37
C GLU A 284 -8.32 -9.25 -26.77
N ALA A 285 -9.17 -8.72 -25.89
CA ALA A 285 -9.86 -7.45 -26.12
C ALA A 285 -8.88 -6.28 -26.35
N TYR A 286 -7.77 -6.24 -25.60
CA TYR A 286 -6.71 -5.25 -25.80
C TYR A 286 -6.09 -5.32 -27.20
N ASN A 287 -5.77 -6.54 -27.66
CA ASN A 287 -5.17 -6.78 -28.97
C ASN A 287 -6.15 -6.48 -30.12
N GLU A 288 -7.45 -6.61 -29.89
CA GLU A 288 -8.51 -6.20 -30.81
C GLU A 288 -8.76 -4.69 -30.83
N GLY A 289 -8.17 -3.93 -29.90
CA GLY A 289 -8.35 -2.49 -29.76
C GLY A 289 -9.55 -2.08 -28.91
N ASP A 290 -10.23 -3.02 -28.27
CA ASP A 290 -11.34 -2.75 -27.34
C ASP A 290 -10.79 -2.53 -25.91
N TYR A 291 -10.20 -1.36 -25.70
CA TYR A 291 -9.56 -0.99 -24.43
C TYR A 291 -10.55 -0.87 -23.27
N THR A 292 -11.81 -0.56 -23.57
CA THR A 292 -12.88 -0.48 -22.56
C THR A 292 -13.18 -1.85 -22.00
N LYS A 293 -13.47 -2.82 -22.89
CA LYS A 293 -13.72 -4.20 -22.49
C LYS A 293 -12.50 -4.84 -21.82
N ALA A 294 -11.30 -4.56 -22.34
CA ALA A 294 -10.06 -5.03 -21.72
C ALA A 294 -9.92 -4.52 -20.27
N TYR A 295 -10.22 -3.25 -20.03
CA TYR A 295 -10.18 -2.66 -18.69
C TYR A 295 -11.22 -3.29 -17.75
N GLU A 296 -12.47 -3.43 -18.18
CA GLU A 296 -13.53 -4.04 -17.36
C GLU A 296 -13.18 -5.49 -16.96
N LEU A 297 -12.70 -6.29 -17.93
CA LEU A 297 -12.27 -7.67 -17.68
C LEU A 297 -11.06 -7.75 -16.74
N ALA A 298 -10.09 -6.84 -16.89
CA ALA A 298 -8.95 -6.74 -15.99
C ALA A 298 -9.39 -6.42 -14.55
N MET A 299 -10.33 -5.49 -14.37
CA MET A 299 -10.84 -5.15 -13.03
C MET A 299 -11.58 -6.32 -12.37
N MET A 300 -12.31 -7.14 -13.14
CA MET A 300 -12.92 -8.37 -12.63
C MET A 300 -11.87 -9.41 -12.23
N ALA A 301 -10.80 -9.56 -13.02
CA ALA A 301 -9.68 -10.45 -12.70
C ALA A 301 -8.96 -9.99 -11.42
N ASN A 302 -8.75 -8.68 -11.27
CA ASN A 302 -8.12 -8.06 -10.09
C ASN A 302 -8.85 -8.46 -8.80
N PHE A 303 -10.18 -8.33 -8.78
CA PHE A 303 -11.00 -8.70 -7.63
C PHE A 303 -10.89 -10.20 -7.27
N ASN A 304 -10.85 -11.07 -8.28
CA ASN A 304 -10.68 -12.51 -8.04
C ASN A 304 -9.27 -12.82 -7.52
N ALA A 305 -8.23 -12.17 -8.03
CA ALA A 305 -6.85 -12.34 -7.55
C ALA A 305 -6.69 -11.90 -6.08
N ASP A 306 -7.26 -10.75 -5.70
CA ASP A 306 -7.31 -10.29 -4.29
C ASP A 306 -7.95 -11.37 -3.39
N PHE A 307 -9.08 -11.94 -3.79
CA PHE A 307 -9.72 -13.01 -3.01
C PHE A 307 -8.78 -14.21 -2.78
N VAL A 308 -8.09 -14.66 -3.84
CA VAL A 308 -7.18 -15.81 -3.77
C VAL A 308 -6.01 -15.52 -2.84
N ILE A 309 -5.36 -14.37 -2.98
CA ILE A 309 -4.22 -13.97 -2.14
C ILE A 309 -4.63 -13.97 -0.67
N SER A 310 -5.77 -13.34 -0.34
CA SER A 310 -6.27 -13.28 1.04
C SER A 310 -6.51 -14.66 1.66
N ARG A 311 -7.10 -15.58 0.89
CA ARG A 311 -7.39 -16.95 1.35
C ARG A 311 -6.12 -17.78 1.50
N ALA A 312 -5.26 -17.75 0.49
CA ALA A 312 -4.00 -18.50 0.47
C ALA A 312 -3.08 -18.06 1.61
N TYR A 313 -2.92 -16.75 1.80
CA TYR A 313 -2.04 -16.21 2.85
C TYR A 313 -2.52 -16.59 4.26
N ARG A 314 -3.84 -16.57 4.50
CA ARG A 314 -4.43 -17.01 5.77
C ARG A 314 -4.13 -18.48 6.07
N GLU A 315 -4.35 -19.36 5.10
CA GLU A 315 -4.10 -20.79 5.25
C GLU A 315 -2.61 -21.08 5.49
N MET A 316 -1.74 -20.44 4.70
CA MET A 316 -0.30 -20.54 4.85
C MET A 316 0.16 -20.14 6.27
N ASN A 317 -0.40 -19.05 6.81
CA ASN A 317 -0.11 -18.63 8.18
C ASN A 317 -0.58 -19.65 9.24
N THR A 318 -1.71 -20.31 9.04
CA THR A 318 -2.17 -21.40 9.91
C THR A 318 -1.21 -22.60 9.86
N ILE A 319 -0.72 -22.99 8.68
CA ILE A 319 0.27 -24.07 8.52
C ILE A 319 1.57 -23.73 9.26
N TYR A 320 2.07 -22.49 9.11
CA TYR A 320 3.26 -22.04 9.83
C TYR A 320 3.07 -22.10 11.34
N GLN A 321 1.92 -21.65 11.85
CA GLN A 321 1.63 -21.73 13.29
C GLN A 321 1.63 -23.17 13.83
N GLY A 322 1.36 -24.17 12.98
CA GLY A 322 1.39 -25.58 13.36
C GLY A 322 2.78 -26.24 13.44
N SER A 323 3.87 -25.60 12.99
CA SER A 323 5.19 -26.22 12.91
C SER A 323 6.33 -25.30 13.38
N ALA A 324 6.92 -25.62 14.54
CA ALA A 324 8.06 -24.87 15.08
C ALA A 324 9.23 -24.75 14.09
N LYS A 325 9.53 -25.82 13.33
CA LYS A 325 10.58 -25.77 12.29
C LYS A 325 10.26 -24.75 11.21
N LEU A 326 9.02 -24.73 10.72
CA LEU A 326 8.61 -23.78 9.67
C LEU A 326 8.58 -22.35 10.20
N GLN A 327 8.14 -22.13 11.45
CA GLN A 327 8.19 -20.82 12.10
C GLN A 327 9.63 -20.30 12.13
N MET A 328 10.58 -21.11 12.59
CA MET A 328 11.99 -20.71 12.66
C MET A 328 12.60 -20.51 11.28
N THR A 329 12.23 -21.34 10.29
CA THR A 329 12.67 -21.18 8.91
C THR A 329 12.21 -19.82 8.35
N ARG A 330 10.94 -19.47 8.56
CA ARG A 330 10.36 -18.20 8.14
C ARG A 330 11.01 -17.02 8.87
N GLU A 331 11.24 -17.16 10.17
CA GLU A 331 11.88 -16.13 10.99
C GLU A 331 13.32 -15.83 10.53
N LEU A 332 14.11 -16.87 10.25
CA LEU A 332 15.47 -16.67 9.71
C LEU A 332 15.45 -16.11 8.29
N PHE A 333 14.48 -16.49 7.46
CA PHE A 333 14.30 -15.89 6.15
C PHE A 333 13.96 -14.40 6.26
N ARG A 334 13.03 -14.03 7.15
CA ARG A 334 12.68 -12.64 7.49
C ARG A 334 13.93 -11.83 7.82
N LEU A 335 14.70 -12.28 8.81
CA LEU A 335 15.92 -11.59 9.26
C LEU A 335 16.97 -11.51 8.14
N GLN A 336 17.13 -12.56 7.34
CA GLN A 336 18.03 -12.55 6.19
C GLN A 336 17.66 -11.47 5.17
N VAL A 337 16.38 -11.36 4.80
CA VAL A 337 15.92 -10.32 3.85
C VAL A 337 16.19 -8.93 4.42
N MET A 338 15.94 -8.72 5.71
CA MET A 338 16.23 -7.43 6.35
C MET A 338 17.72 -7.09 6.28
N VAL A 339 18.61 -8.04 6.57
CA VAL A 339 20.07 -7.87 6.48
C VAL A 339 20.51 -7.53 5.05
N GLU A 340 19.91 -8.16 4.03
CA GLU A 340 20.20 -7.85 2.63
C GLU A 340 19.78 -6.41 2.24
N VAL A 341 18.66 -5.90 2.78
CA VAL A 341 18.27 -4.50 2.60
C VAL A 341 19.28 -3.56 3.23
N LEU A 342 19.71 -3.83 4.47
CA LEU A 342 20.73 -3.04 5.16
C LEU A 342 22.04 -3.02 4.36
N LYS A 343 22.49 -4.18 3.87
CA LYS A 343 23.69 -4.28 3.04
C LYS A 343 23.59 -3.40 1.80
N LYS A 344 22.46 -3.46 1.08
CA LYS A 344 22.20 -2.62 -0.12
C LYS A 344 22.18 -1.12 0.20
N LYS A 345 21.75 -0.75 1.42
CA LYS A 345 21.77 0.64 1.92
C LYS A 345 23.14 1.08 2.45
N GLY A 346 24.15 0.22 2.40
CA GLY A 346 25.54 0.55 2.74
C GLY A 346 25.92 0.32 4.20
N TYR A 347 25.08 -0.37 4.99
CA TYR A 347 25.44 -0.77 6.36
C TYR A 347 26.47 -1.89 6.34
N ASN A 348 27.39 -1.89 7.31
CA ASN A 348 28.29 -3.02 7.53
C ASN A 348 27.53 -4.13 8.26
N VAL A 349 27.26 -5.23 7.55
CA VAL A 349 26.46 -6.35 8.06
C VAL A 349 27.28 -7.63 8.26
N SER A 350 28.62 -7.55 8.28
CA SER A 350 29.48 -8.74 8.29
C SER A 350 29.23 -9.67 9.49
N ASN A 351 28.93 -9.10 10.66
CA ASN A 351 28.62 -9.88 11.86
C ASN A 351 27.19 -10.46 11.82
N LEU A 352 26.21 -9.69 11.33
CA LEU A 352 24.85 -10.18 11.05
C LEU A 352 24.85 -11.39 10.09
N GLU A 353 25.65 -11.35 9.02
CA GLU A 353 25.79 -12.47 8.08
C GLU A 353 26.37 -13.72 8.77
N ALA A 354 27.36 -13.54 9.66
CA ALA A 354 27.94 -14.63 10.44
C ALA A 354 26.94 -15.23 11.44
N LEU A 355 26.17 -14.39 12.14
CA LEU A 355 25.11 -14.83 13.06
C LEU A 355 23.99 -15.58 12.32
N LEU A 356 23.56 -15.09 11.15
CA LEU A 356 22.58 -15.78 10.30
C LEU A 356 23.08 -17.14 9.82
N SER A 357 24.38 -17.27 9.51
CA SER A 357 24.99 -18.56 9.18
C SER A 357 24.90 -19.54 10.36
N GLN A 358 25.29 -19.10 11.56
CA GLN A 358 25.20 -19.92 12.78
C GLN A 358 23.76 -20.33 13.09
N ALA A 359 22.81 -19.41 12.90
CA ALA A 359 21.39 -19.67 13.11
C ALA A 359 20.85 -20.74 12.15
N ARG A 360 21.21 -20.66 10.85
CA ARG A 360 20.82 -21.71 9.88
C ARG A 360 21.36 -23.08 10.26
N GLU A 361 22.63 -23.16 10.68
CA GLU A 361 23.20 -24.43 11.15
C GLU A 361 22.52 -24.97 12.42
N ALA A 362 22.16 -24.08 13.36
CA ALA A 362 21.42 -24.47 14.56
C ALA A 362 20.02 -25.02 14.19
N LEU A 363 19.34 -24.39 13.23
CA LEU A 363 18.06 -24.87 12.71
C LEU A 363 18.17 -26.25 12.07
N ASP A 364 19.20 -26.47 11.26
CA ASP A 364 19.46 -27.76 10.60
C ASP A 364 19.72 -28.89 11.61
N ARG A 365 20.37 -28.57 12.74
CA ARG A 365 20.59 -29.49 13.85
C ARG A 365 19.38 -29.65 14.79
N GLY A 366 18.32 -28.85 14.61
CA GLY A 366 17.15 -28.83 15.49
C GLY A 366 17.41 -28.19 16.86
N ASP A 367 18.46 -27.37 17.00
CA ASP A 367 18.80 -26.67 18.24
C ASP A 367 17.97 -25.38 18.39
N TYR A 368 16.68 -25.57 18.66
CA TYR A 368 15.73 -24.46 18.83
C TYR A 368 16.02 -23.60 20.06
N SER A 369 16.68 -24.16 21.07
CA SER A 369 17.04 -23.41 22.28
C SER A 369 18.08 -22.35 21.98
N ALA A 370 19.16 -22.71 21.27
CA ALA A 370 20.18 -21.75 20.84
C ALA A 370 19.61 -20.69 19.90
N LEU A 371 18.69 -21.08 19.02
CA LEU A 371 18.02 -20.13 18.12
C LEU A 371 17.21 -19.08 18.88
N LEU A 372 16.27 -19.54 19.72
CA LEU A 372 15.29 -18.67 20.37
C LEU A 372 15.90 -17.80 21.46
N ASN A 373 16.86 -18.35 22.21
CA ASN A 373 17.38 -17.70 23.41
C ASN A 373 18.68 -16.95 23.19
N ASP A 374 19.35 -17.14 22.05
CA ASP A 374 20.69 -16.57 21.80
C ASP A 374 20.80 -15.92 20.42
N LEU A 375 20.77 -16.73 19.34
CA LEU A 375 21.13 -16.25 18.00
C LEU A 375 20.13 -15.24 17.42
N ILE A 376 18.82 -15.55 17.47
CA ILE A 376 17.78 -14.64 16.96
C ILE A 376 17.76 -13.32 17.76
N PRO A 377 17.75 -13.33 19.10
CA PRO A 377 17.86 -12.11 19.89
C PRO A 377 19.09 -11.26 19.55
N GLN A 378 20.27 -11.88 19.36
CA GLN A 378 21.48 -11.15 18.98
C GLN A 378 21.36 -10.48 17.61
N ILE A 379 20.85 -11.19 16.61
CA ILE A 379 20.63 -10.66 15.24
C ILE A 379 19.70 -9.44 15.31
N LYS A 380 18.58 -9.57 16.02
CA LYS A 380 17.59 -8.50 16.18
C LYS A 380 18.19 -7.26 16.84
N ASN A 381 18.94 -7.46 17.93
CA ASN A 381 19.60 -6.37 18.65
C ASN A 381 20.62 -5.65 17.76
N GLU A 382 21.40 -6.37 16.98
CA GLU A 382 22.36 -5.74 16.06
C GLU A 382 21.67 -4.98 14.91
N ILE A 383 20.56 -5.50 14.36
CA ILE A 383 19.71 -4.75 13.41
C ILE A 383 19.21 -3.44 14.05
N ALA A 384 18.69 -3.50 15.28
CA ALA A 384 18.18 -2.33 15.99
C ALA A 384 19.28 -1.26 16.23
N GLN A 385 20.49 -1.70 16.61
CA GLN A 385 21.64 -0.82 16.82
C GLN A 385 22.10 -0.12 15.53
N LEU A 386 22.06 -0.82 14.39
CA LEU A 386 22.40 -0.22 13.10
C LEU A 386 21.34 0.78 12.61
N THR A 387 20.06 0.57 12.95
CA THR A 387 18.95 1.30 12.34
C THR A 387 18.32 2.35 13.27
N VAL A 388 17.41 1.91 14.14
CA VAL A 388 16.57 2.78 14.97
C VAL A 388 17.30 3.33 16.20
N LYS A 389 18.42 2.68 16.61
CA LYS A 389 19.19 3.02 17.81
C LYS A 389 18.33 3.07 19.08
N ARG A 390 17.23 2.31 19.12
CA ARG A 390 16.33 2.17 20.27
C ARG A 390 16.59 0.84 20.97
N PRO A 391 16.50 0.78 22.31
CA PRO A 391 16.54 -0.50 23.03
C PRO A 391 15.34 -1.35 22.59
N ILE A 392 15.58 -2.63 22.31
CA ILE A 392 14.49 -3.59 22.08
C ILE A 392 13.69 -3.72 23.39
N PRO A 393 12.35 -3.53 23.37
CA PRO A 393 11.53 -3.70 24.56
C PRO A 393 11.73 -5.08 25.20
N GLY A 394 12.06 -5.10 26.50
CA GLY A 394 12.21 -6.35 27.27
C GLY A 394 13.57 -7.04 27.20
N MET A 395 14.54 -6.52 26.43
CA MET A 395 15.92 -7.00 26.48
C MET A 395 16.69 -6.26 27.59
N PRO A 396 17.30 -6.95 28.59
CA PRO A 396 18.13 -6.28 29.57
C PRO A 396 19.24 -5.51 28.85
N GLU A 397 19.46 -4.24 29.21
CA GLU A 397 20.63 -3.50 28.73
C GLU A 397 21.87 -4.36 28.99
N GLY A 398 22.46 -4.86 27.90
CA GLY A 398 23.69 -5.63 27.95
C GLY A 398 24.73 -4.74 28.61
N ARG A 399 25.06 -5.04 29.87
CA ARG A 399 26.10 -4.34 30.63
C ARG A 399 27.31 -4.22 29.73
N ASP A 400 27.62 -2.98 29.37
CA ASP A 400 28.83 -2.59 28.67
C ASP A 400 30.01 -3.24 29.37
N ARG A 401 30.56 -4.30 28.76
CA ARG A 401 31.79 -4.92 29.22
C ARG A 401 32.93 -4.08 28.66
N GLY A 402 33.09 -2.91 29.24
CA GLY A 402 34.36 -2.20 29.22
C GLY A 402 35.46 -3.17 29.67
N ARG A 403 36.44 -3.38 28.79
CA ARG A 403 37.73 -4.00 29.09
C ARG A 403 38.80 -2.93 28.90
N PRO A 404 39.94 -3.08 29.57
CA PRO A 404 40.18 -3.14 31.02
C PRO A 404 40.48 -1.75 31.60
#